data_AF-A0A4Y2H6J3-F1
#
_entry.id   AF-A0A4Y2H6J3-F1
#
_cell.length_a   1.000
_cell.length_b   1.000
_cell.length_c   1.000
_cell.angle_alpha   90.00
_cell.angle_beta   90.00
_cell.angle_gamma   90.00
#
_symmetry.space_group_name_H-M   'P 1'
#
loop_
_entity.id
_entity.type
_entity.pdbx_description
1 polymer ?
#
loop_
_entity_poly.entity_id
_entity_poly.type
_entity_poly.pdbx_seq_one_letter_code
_entity_poly.pdbx_strand_id
1 'polypeptide(L)'
;MAAYYPIFDDEITEGPIGPAGIGFKLTDDGNYDMEKKKLKNVDEPVDISDVSTKSYVYLTKNGLKSDIVEFKKRSLIHSEHGDFDAKGKIIGNVKDPLNSLNVVNKQYFERNALTLSQTNTIPSEEFYDLKGIPLKNLSNPQDKNDAVPKQYMDKKTKINDKKLDNQLMKNMDGLYVECKDFWATIKEDFQIFEHHVLKKVNFNLRSSEVLDKN
;
A
#
# COMPACT_ATOMS: atom_id res chain seq x y z
N MET A 1 72.22 -38.58 21.60
CA MET A 1 72.45 -39.05 20.21
C MET A 1 71.17 -38.75 19.45
N ALA A 2 71.10 -37.58 18.80
CA ALA A 2 69.90 -37.14 18.07
C ALA A 2 70.10 -37.48 16.59
N ALA A 3 69.16 -38.21 16.00
CA ALA A 3 69.16 -38.54 14.58
C ALA A 3 68.83 -37.28 13.78
N TYR A 4 69.77 -36.88 12.93
CA TYR A 4 69.57 -35.83 11.94
C TYR A 4 68.76 -36.42 10.78
N TYR A 5 67.50 -36.02 10.67
CA TYR A 5 66.69 -36.30 9.48
C TYR A 5 66.96 -35.17 8.47
N PRO A 6 67.54 -35.45 7.29
CA PRO A 6 67.61 -34.44 6.25
C PRO A 6 66.18 -34.10 5.78
N ILE A 7 65.87 -32.81 5.83
CA ILE A 7 64.71 -32.19 5.19
C ILE A 7 64.97 -32.32 3.69
N PHE A 8 64.15 -33.08 2.99
CA PHE A 8 64.16 -33.08 1.53
C PHE A 8 63.47 -31.80 1.07
N ASP A 9 64.27 -30.77 0.81
CA ASP A 9 63.93 -29.70 -0.11
C ASP A 9 63.90 -30.33 -1.52
N ASP A 10 62.83 -31.06 -1.83
CA ASP A 10 62.56 -31.46 -3.21
C ASP A 10 62.14 -30.19 -3.97
N GLU A 11 63.17 -29.47 -4.41
CA GLU A 11 63.11 -28.48 -5.48
C GLU A 11 62.28 -29.10 -6.60
N ILE A 12 61.17 -28.45 -6.97
CA ILE A 12 60.36 -28.86 -8.11
C ILE A 12 61.21 -28.61 -9.35
N THR A 13 62.08 -29.57 -9.70
CA THR A 13 62.89 -29.51 -10.90
C THR A 13 61.96 -29.68 -12.08
N GLU A 14 61.86 -28.66 -12.93
CA GLU A 14 61.19 -28.76 -14.22
C GLU A 14 61.70 -30.01 -14.96
N GLY A 15 60.76 -30.87 -15.37
CA GLY A 15 61.09 -32.06 -16.15
C GLY A 15 61.78 -31.68 -17.47
N PRO A 16 62.58 -32.58 -18.06
CA PRO A 16 63.30 -32.29 -19.29
C PRO A 16 62.37 -31.87 -20.42
N ILE A 17 62.76 -30.82 -21.17
CA ILE A 17 62.08 -30.36 -22.38
C ILE A 17 61.96 -31.55 -23.36
N GLY A 18 60.72 -31.87 -23.74
CA GLY A 18 60.44 -32.93 -24.71
C GLY A 18 61.06 -32.63 -26.09
N PRO A 19 61.39 -33.65 -26.90
CA PRO A 19 61.97 -33.44 -28.22
C PRO A 19 61.05 -32.59 -29.12
N ALA A 20 61.64 -31.69 -29.90
CA ALA A 20 60.93 -30.86 -30.87
C ALA A 20 60.07 -31.73 -31.81
N GLY A 21 58.78 -31.43 -31.91
CA GLY A 21 57.89 -32.04 -32.90
C GLY A 21 57.19 -33.35 -32.51
N ILE A 22 57.27 -33.82 -31.27
CA ILE A 22 56.43 -34.94 -30.82
C ILE A 22 55.23 -34.43 -30.02
N GLY A 23 54.19 -33.96 -30.72
CA GLY A 23 52.86 -33.76 -30.11
C GLY A 23 52.04 -32.56 -30.60
N PHE A 24 52.68 -31.50 -31.09
CA PHE A 24 52.03 -30.24 -31.48
C PHE A 24 52.50 -29.76 -32.87
N LYS A 25 51.61 -29.11 -33.63
CA LYS A 25 51.92 -28.46 -34.91
C LYS A 25 51.87 -26.95 -34.76
N LEU A 26 52.92 -26.25 -35.17
CA LEU A 26 52.89 -24.79 -35.25
C LEU A 26 51.98 -24.38 -36.42
N THR A 27 51.01 -23.51 -36.16
CA THR A 27 50.11 -22.95 -37.16
C THR A 27 50.71 -21.68 -37.77
N ASP A 28 50.21 -21.26 -38.94
CA ASP A 28 50.76 -20.12 -39.69
C ASP A 28 50.62 -18.77 -38.95
N ASP A 29 49.73 -18.69 -37.95
CA ASP A 29 49.53 -17.54 -37.05
C ASP A 29 50.34 -17.66 -35.74
N GLY A 30 51.22 -18.65 -35.62
CA GLY A 30 52.15 -18.81 -34.50
C GLY A 30 51.59 -19.56 -33.27
N ASN A 31 50.42 -20.19 -33.38
CA ASN A 31 49.81 -21.00 -32.32
C ASN A 31 50.19 -22.48 -32.43
N TYR A 32 49.86 -23.29 -31.43
CA TYR A 32 50.09 -24.74 -31.44
C TYR A 32 48.77 -25.53 -31.57
N ASP A 33 48.61 -26.29 -32.64
CA ASP A 33 47.54 -27.28 -32.80
C ASP A 33 47.95 -28.61 -32.14
N MET A 34 47.11 -29.15 -31.26
CA MET A 34 47.35 -30.43 -30.59
C MET A 34 46.73 -31.63 -31.29
N GLU A 35 46.18 -31.48 -32.51
CA GLU A 35 45.65 -32.58 -33.34
C GLU A 35 44.68 -33.51 -32.59
N LYS A 36 43.75 -32.92 -31.84
CA LYS A 36 42.75 -33.63 -31.00
C LYS A 36 43.34 -34.42 -29.82
N LYS A 37 44.63 -34.25 -29.48
CA LYS A 37 45.21 -34.77 -28.24
C LYS A 37 44.65 -34.00 -27.03
N LYS A 38 44.66 -34.65 -25.86
CA LYS A 38 44.18 -34.05 -24.60
C LYS A 38 45.33 -33.35 -23.88
N LEU A 39 45.14 -32.09 -23.50
CA LEU A 39 46.00 -31.39 -22.54
C LEU A 39 45.51 -31.74 -21.12
N LYS A 40 46.42 -32.09 -20.22
CA LYS A 40 46.12 -32.42 -18.81
C LYS A 40 47.16 -31.76 -17.91
N ASN A 41 46.81 -31.59 -16.64
CA ASN A 41 47.68 -31.01 -15.60
C ASN A 41 48.12 -29.57 -15.91
N VAL A 42 47.20 -28.79 -16.47
CA VAL A 42 47.34 -27.33 -16.59
C VAL A 42 46.68 -26.67 -15.39
N ASP A 43 47.26 -25.57 -14.93
CA ASP A 43 46.70 -24.76 -13.85
C ASP A 43 45.46 -23.97 -14.31
N GLU A 44 44.72 -23.43 -13.34
CA GLU A 44 43.57 -22.57 -13.62
C GLU A 44 44.02 -21.25 -14.26
N PRO A 45 43.27 -20.72 -15.23
CA PRO A 45 43.65 -19.49 -15.93
C PRO A 45 43.68 -18.29 -14.98
N VAL A 46 44.68 -17.42 -15.13
CA VAL A 46 44.84 -16.17 -14.37
C VAL A 46 44.65 -14.96 -15.28
N ASP A 47 45.18 -15.02 -16.51
CA ASP A 47 45.08 -13.98 -17.51
C ASP A 47 44.04 -14.30 -18.60
N ILE A 48 43.56 -13.25 -19.29
CA ILE A 48 42.52 -13.38 -20.31
C ILE A 48 42.95 -14.21 -21.53
N SER A 49 44.25 -14.30 -21.78
CA SER A 49 44.85 -15.08 -22.86
C SER A 49 45.06 -16.55 -22.50
N ASP A 50 44.83 -16.94 -21.25
CA ASP A 50 45.10 -18.30 -20.80
C ASP A 50 44.06 -19.31 -21.31
N VAL A 51 44.52 -20.54 -21.50
CA VAL A 51 43.61 -21.66 -21.81
C VAL A 51 42.79 -21.99 -20.57
N SER A 52 41.46 -22.03 -20.72
CA SER A 52 40.58 -22.38 -19.61
C SER A 52 40.51 -23.90 -19.38
N THR A 53 40.64 -24.31 -18.13
CA THR A 53 40.39 -25.72 -17.77
C THR A 53 38.89 -26.03 -17.79
N LYS A 54 38.55 -27.31 -17.88
CA LYS A 54 37.16 -27.76 -17.74
C LYS A 54 36.59 -27.47 -16.35
N SER A 55 37.44 -27.50 -15.32
CA SER A 55 37.07 -27.18 -13.93
C SER A 55 36.64 -25.73 -13.81
N TYR A 56 37.49 -24.79 -14.27
CA TYR A 56 37.18 -23.37 -14.31
C TYR A 56 35.83 -23.07 -14.97
N VAL A 57 35.63 -23.54 -16.20
CA VAL A 57 34.40 -23.29 -16.96
C VAL A 57 33.18 -23.86 -16.24
N TYR A 58 33.31 -25.05 -15.63
CA TYR A 58 32.23 -25.68 -14.89
C TYR A 58 31.84 -24.88 -13.64
N LEU A 59 32.82 -24.45 -12.84
CA LEU A 59 32.61 -23.64 -11.65
C LEU A 59 31.96 -22.30 -12.00
N THR A 60 32.51 -21.58 -12.98
CA THR A 60 31.96 -20.30 -13.45
C THR A 60 30.53 -20.44 -13.96
N LYS A 61 30.25 -21.47 -14.78
CA LYS A 61 28.90 -21.75 -15.28
C LYS A 61 27.92 -22.04 -14.14
N ASN A 62 28.34 -22.78 -13.12
CA ASN A 62 27.48 -23.11 -11.99
C ASN A 62 27.27 -21.91 -11.06
N GLY A 63 28.30 -21.08 -10.85
CA GLY A 63 28.18 -19.79 -10.16
C GLY A 63 27.13 -18.91 -10.83
N LEU A 64 27.27 -18.69 -12.15
CA LEU A 64 26.29 -17.93 -12.93
C LEU A 64 24.88 -18.51 -12.87
N LYS A 65 24.73 -19.84 -12.92
CA LYS A 65 23.42 -20.49 -12.75
C LYS A 65 22.83 -20.23 -11.36
N SER A 66 23.66 -20.28 -10.32
CA SER A 66 23.24 -19.99 -8.94
C SER A 66 22.73 -18.56 -8.83
N ASP A 67 23.49 -17.59 -9.36
CA ASP A 67 23.12 -16.18 -9.33
C ASP A 67 21.81 -15.93 -10.09
N ILE A 68 21.65 -16.52 -11.29
CA ILE A 68 20.41 -16.42 -12.06
C ILE A 68 19.21 -16.99 -11.29
N VAL A 69 19.40 -18.12 -10.60
CA VAL A 69 18.35 -18.71 -9.77
C VAL A 69 18.00 -17.79 -8.60
N GLU A 70 18.99 -17.18 -7.95
CA GLU A 70 18.77 -16.23 -6.86
C GLU A 70 18.04 -14.96 -7.34
N PHE A 71 18.47 -14.37 -8.47
CA PHE A 71 17.79 -13.23 -9.07
C PHE A 71 16.33 -13.56 -9.40
N LYS A 72 16.06 -14.72 -10.03
CA LYS A 72 14.69 -15.16 -10.32
C LYS A 72 13.81 -15.32 -9.08
N LYS A 73 14.38 -15.63 -7.91
CA LYS A 73 13.60 -15.70 -6.66
C LYS A 73 13.17 -14.32 -6.18
N ARG A 74 13.94 -13.27 -6.46
CA ARG A 74 13.71 -11.88 -6.01
C ARG A 74 12.97 -11.02 -7.03
N SER A 75 13.03 -11.34 -8.32
CA SER A 75 12.37 -10.59 -9.38
C SER A 75 10.85 -10.78 -9.42
N LEU A 76 10.16 -9.76 -9.93
CA LEU A 76 8.84 -9.92 -10.53
C LEU A 76 9.00 -10.76 -11.79
N ILE A 77 8.13 -11.74 -11.99
CA ILE A 77 8.13 -12.57 -13.21
C ILE A 77 6.83 -12.37 -13.98
N HIS A 78 6.78 -12.81 -15.24
CA HIS A 78 5.51 -12.86 -15.95
C HIS A 78 4.68 -14.07 -15.48
N SER A 79 3.38 -13.87 -15.30
CA SER A 79 2.38 -14.94 -15.21
C SER A 79 2.25 -15.64 -16.56
N GLU A 80 1.50 -16.75 -16.61
CA GLU A 80 1.18 -17.45 -17.86
C GLU A 80 0.45 -16.56 -18.88
N HIS A 81 -0.12 -15.44 -18.42
CA HIS A 81 -0.87 -14.48 -19.25
C HIS A 81 -0.08 -13.20 -19.56
N GLY A 82 1.18 -13.11 -19.12
CA GLY A 82 2.05 -11.96 -19.39
C GLY A 82 2.02 -10.85 -18.35
N ASP A 83 1.22 -10.97 -17.29
CA ASP A 83 1.15 -9.99 -16.20
C ASP A 83 2.35 -10.10 -15.27
N PHE A 84 2.76 -9.01 -14.61
CA PHE A 84 3.78 -9.09 -13.55
C PHE A 84 3.20 -9.76 -12.29
N ASP A 85 3.81 -10.87 -11.86
CA ASP A 85 3.48 -11.61 -10.65
C ASP A 85 4.58 -11.46 -9.58
N ALA A 86 4.17 -10.96 -8.41
CA ALA A 86 5.03 -10.82 -7.23
C ALA A 86 5.20 -12.11 -6.43
N LYS A 87 4.46 -13.18 -6.74
CA LYS A 87 4.43 -14.47 -6.02
C LYS A 87 4.12 -14.30 -4.54
N GLY A 88 3.10 -13.50 -4.23
CA GLY A 88 2.69 -13.19 -2.86
C GLY A 88 3.70 -12.37 -2.05
N LYS A 89 4.77 -11.84 -2.67
CA LYS A 89 5.70 -10.95 -1.98
C LYS A 89 5.15 -9.53 -1.91
N ILE A 90 5.56 -8.82 -0.87
CA ILE A 90 5.26 -7.40 -0.69
C ILE A 90 6.06 -6.58 -1.72
N ILE A 91 5.38 -5.69 -2.44
CA ILE A 91 6.01 -4.67 -3.28
C ILE A 91 6.08 -3.38 -2.46
N GLY A 92 7.29 -3.04 -1.99
CA GLY A 92 7.55 -1.82 -1.24
C GLY A 92 8.02 -0.66 -2.13
N ASN A 93 8.11 0.54 -1.54
CA ASN A 93 8.62 1.75 -2.19
C ASN A 93 7.88 2.13 -3.49
N VAL A 94 6.56 1.90 -3.51
CA VAL A 94 5.68 2.31 -4.60
C VAL A 94 5.21 3.74 -4.34
N LYS A 95 5.57 4.67 -5.22
CA LYS A 95 5.16 6.08 -5.13
C LYS A 95 3.66 6.24 -5.38
N ASP A 96 3.10 7.39 -4.99
CA ASP A 96 1.75 7.77 -5.37
C ASP A 96 1.58 7.79 -6.90
N PRO A 97 0.43 7.31 -7.42
CA PRO A 97 0.16 7.27 -8.85
C PRO A 97 0.06 8.68 -9.44
N LEU A 98 0.56 8.85 -10.67
CA LEU A 98 0.48 10.13 -11.40
C LEU A 98 -0.61 10.12 -12.47
N ASN A 99 -1.00 8.94 -12.95
CA ASN A 99 -2.07 8.75 -13.92
C ASN A 99 -2.78 7.39 -13.70
N SER A 100 -3.85 7.15 -14.45
CA SER A 100 -4.72 5.97 -14.31
C SER A 100 -4.07 4.64 -14.70
N LEU A 101 -2.89 4.64 -15.32
CA LEU A 101 -2.16 3.42 -15.67
C LEU A 101 -1.15 3.01 -14.60
N ASN A 102 -0.99 3.80 -13.54
CA ASN A 102 -0.06 3.48 -12.46
C ASN A 102 -0.70 2.56 -11.42
N VAL A 103 0.15 1.71 -10.82
CA VAL A 103 -0.21 0.97 -9.61
C VAL A 103 -0.47 1.93 -8.46
N VAL A 104 -1.43 1.60 -7.60
CA VAL A 104 -1.79 2.38 -6.43
C VAL A 104 -1.15 1.75 -5.20
N ASN A 105 -0.44 2.56 -4.40
CA ASN A 105 0.04 2.12 -3.09
C ASN A 105 -1.08 2.20 -2.03
N LYS A 106 -0.94 1.43 -0.94
CA LYS A 106 -1.97 1.32 0.11
C LYS A 106 -2.29 2.67 0.77
N GLN A 107 -1.29 3.51 1.03
CA GLN A 107 -1.48 4.80 1.66
C GLN A 107 -2.33 5.75 0.78
N TYR A 108 -2.05 5.79 -0.52
CA TYR A 108 -2.83 6.56 -1.47
C TYR A 108 -4.26 6.04 -1.55
N PHE A 109 -4.45 4.71 -1.60
CA PHE A 109 -5.77 4.10 -1.62
C PHE A 109 -6.60 4.48 -0.39
N GLU A 110 -6.05 4.31 0.82
CA GLU A 110 -6.76 4.63 2.07
C GLU A 110 -7.12 6.10 2.19
N ARG A 111 -6.33 7.01 1.61
CA ARG A 111 -6.64 8.45 1.65
C ARG A 111 -7.72 8.89 0.66
N ASN A 112 -7.85 8.19 -0.46
CA ASN A 112 -8.67 8.65 -1.59
C ASN A 112 -9.88 7.74 -1.90
N ALA A 113 -9.97 6.57 -1.27
CA ALA A 113 -11.08 5.64 -1.45
C ALA A 113 -11.92 5.50 -0.18
N LEU A 114 -13.18 5.10 -0.35
CA LEU A 114 -14.03 4.63 0.74
C LEU A 114 -13.55 3.25 1.17
N THR A 115 -13.17 3.13 2.43
CA THR A 115 -12.63 1.89 3.01
C THR A 115 -13.60 1.32 4.02
N LEU A 116 -13.75 0.00 4.01
CA LEU A 116 -14.49 -0.71 5.05
C LEU A 116 -13.78 -0.51 6.39
N SER A 117 -14.55 -0.05 7.38
CA SER A 117 -14.15 0.17 8.75
C SER A 117 -14.98 -0.74 9.65
N GLN A 118 -14.47 -1.02 10.84
CA GLN A 118 -15.14 -1.90 11.80
C GLN A 118 -15.18 -1.23 13.17
N THR A 119 -16.27 -1.46 13.91
CA THR A 119 -16.33 -1.07 15.31
C THR A 119 -15.48 -2.00 16.18
N ASN A 120 -14.94 -1.48 17.28
CA ASN A 120 -14.26 -2.29 18.30
C ASN A 120 -15.26 -2.93 19.30
N THR A 121 -16.52 -3.11 18.91
CA THR A 121 -17.58 -3.70 19.75
C THR A 121 -17.74 -5.20 19.46
N ILE A 122 -18.44 -5.92 20.35
CA ILE A 122 -18.86 -7.30 20.12
C ILE A 122 -20.40 -7.31 20.09
N PRO A 123 -21.04 -7.65 18.96
CA PRO A 123 -20.44 -7.96 17.66
C PRO A 123 -19.79 -6.74 16.99
N SER A 124 -18.83 -6.99 16.11
CA SER A 124 -18.22 -5.96 15.26
C SER A 124 -19.19 -5.62 14.13
N GLU A 125 -19.43 -4.33 13.93
CA GLU A 125 -20.22 -3.83 12.81
C GLU A 125 -19.27 -3.29 11.74
N GLU A 126 -19.50 -3.68 10.49
CA GLU A 126 -18.73 -3.19 9.34
C GLU A 126 -19.48 -2.05 8.64
N PHE A 127 -18.78 -0.97 8.33
CA PHE A 127 -19.35 0.20 7.66
C PHE A 127 -18.32 0.91 6.78
N TYR A 128 -18.78 1.62 5.76
CA TYR A 128 -17.90 2.49 4.96
C TYR A 128 -17.73 3.84 5.64
N ASP A 129 -16.50 4.18 6.04
CA ASP A 129 -16.19 5.46 6.65
C ASP A 129 -15.90 6.52 5.57
N LEU A 130 -16.70 7.59 5.56
CA LEU A 130 -16.53 8.75 4.69
C LEU A 130 -15.38 9.66 5.16
N LYS A 131 -14.82 9.46 6.34
CA LYS A 131 -13.68 10.23 6.90
C LYS A 131 -13.98 11.73 6.96
N GLY A 132 -15.24 12.06 7.26
CA GLY A 132 -15.74 13.44 7.27
C GLY A 132 -15.84 14.10 5.89
N ILE A 133 -15.60 13.38 4.80
CA ILE A 133 -15.72 13.89 3.44
C ILE A 133 -17.21 13.93 3.04
N PRO A 134 -17.73 15.08 2.56
CA PRO A 134 -19.12 15.16 2.12
C PRO A 134 -19.41 14.23 0.94
N LEU A 135 -20.45 13.41 1.06
CA LEU A 135 -20.98 12.62 -0.05
C LEU A 135 -21.93 13.49 -0.89
N LYS A 136 -21.49 13.84 -2.11
CA LYS A 136 -22.23 14.73 -3.03
C LYS A 136 -22.69 13.97 -4.28
N ASN A 137 -23.63 14.57 -5.02
CA ASN A 137 -24.15 14.05 -6.29
C ASN A 137 -24.83 12.67 -6.18
N LEU A 138 -25.45 12.39 -5.03
CA LEU A 138 -26.35 11.24 -4.89
C LEU A 138 -27.64 11.47 -5.68
N SER A 139 -28.08 10.43 -6.39
CA SER A 139 -29.41 10.38 -6.98
C SER A 139 -30.49 10.27 -5.89
N ASN A 140 -31.75 10.51 -6.26
CA ASN A 140 -32.87 10.23 -5.36
C ASN A 140 -32.93 8.72 -5.02
N PRO A 141 -33.26 8.35 -3.77
CA PRO A 141 -33.34 6.95 -3.35
C PRO A 141 -34.39 6.18 -4.15
N GLN A 142 -34.09 4.91 -4.43
CA GLN A 142 -34.99 3.95 -5.08
C GLN A 142 -35.46 2.86 -4.10
N ASP A 143 -34.67 2.55 -3.07
CA ASP A 143 -35.02 1.64 -1.98
C ASP A 143 -35.09 2.36 -0.62
N LYS A 144 -35.78 1.76 0.35
CA LYS A 144 -35.91 2.28 1.72
C LYS A 144 -34.58 2.36 2.48
N ASN A 145 -33.57 1.61 2.07
CA ASN A 145 -32.26 1.58 2.71
C ASN A 145 -31.21 2.48 2.02
N ASP A 146 -31.58 3.19 0.96
CA ASP A 146 -30.67 4.07 0.24
C ASP A 146 -30.32 5.31 1.07
N ALA A 147 -29.07 5.76 0.96
CA ALA A 147 -28.69 7.09 1.42
C ALA A 147 -29.44 8.16 0.59
N VAL A 148 -29.94 9.20 1.26
CA VAL A 148 -30.73 10.24 0.61
C VAL A 148 -29.97 11.56 0.52
N PRO A 149 -29.98 12.28 -0.62
CA PRO A 149 -29.46 13.64 -0.66
C PRO A 149 -30.34 14.56 0.19
N LYS A 150 -29.74 15.54 0.88
CA LYS A 150 -30.47 16.51 1.74
C LYS A 150 -31.69 17.12 1.03
N GLN A 151 -31.54 17.50 -0.23
CA GLN A 151 -32.63 18.07 -1.03
C GLN A 151 -33.85 17.14 -1.15
N TYR A 152 -33.63 15.82 -1.23
CA TYR A 152 -34.73 14.86 -1.28
C TYR A 152 -35.49 14.84 0.05
N MET A 153 -34.75 14.76 1.17
CA MET A 153 -35.33 14.77 2.51
C MET A 153 -36.11 16.05 2.79
N ASP A 154 -35.55 17.21 2.45
CA ASP A 154 -36.18 18.53 2.62
C ASP A 154 -37.50 18.66 1.85
N LYS A 155 -37.61 18.00 0.68
CA LYS A 155 -38.83 18.00 -0.15
C LYS A 155 -39.89 17.01 0.33
N LYS A 156 -39.48 15.82 0.78
CA LYS A 156 -40.41 14.74 1.16
C LYS A 156 -40.91 14.84 2.59
N THR A 157 -40.13 15.48 3.48
CA THR A 157 -40.54 15.67 4.87
C THR A 157 -41.69 16.68 4.94
N LYS A 158 -42.81 16.25 5.53
CA LYS A 158 -43.94 17.13 5.85
C LYS A 158 -43.72 17.67 7.27
N ILE A 159 -43.55 18.98 7.40
CA ILE A 159 -43.54 19.65 8.70
C ILE A 159 -44.88 20.38 8.87
N ASN A 160 -45.46 20.30 10.07
CA ASN A 160 -46.57 21.17 10.45
C ASN A 160 -45.99 22.44 11.11
N ASP A 161 -45.54 23.36 10.27
CA ASP A 161 -45.01 24.67 10.66
C ASP A 161 -46.08 25.61 11.23
N LYS A 162 -47.37 25.24 11.12
CA LYS A 162 -48.51 26.02 11.62
C LYS A 162 -48.85 25.77 13.08
N LYS A 163 -48.14 24.88 13.77
CA LYS A 163 -48.36 24.62 15.20
C LYS A 163 -47.54 25.62 16.02
N LEU A 164 -48.21 26.38 16.88
CA LEU A 164 -47.60 27.47 17.68
C LEU A 164 -46.47 27.01 18.61
N ASP A 165 -46.47 25.74 19.03
CA ASP A 165 -45.43 25.13 19.87
C ASP A 165 -44.33 24.42 19.05
N ASN A 166 -44.33 24.55 17.73
CA ASN A 166 -43.29 23.96 16.90
C ASN A 166 -42.01 24.82 16.95
N GLN A 167 -40.93 24.21 17.43
CA GLN A 167 -39.62 24.87 17.57
C GLN A 167 -38.83 24.90 16.24
N LEU A 168 -39.33 24.19 15.22
CA LEU A 168 -38.62 23.96 13.97
C LEU A 168 -39.46 24.40 12.76
N MET A 169 -38.88 25.26 11.93
CA MET A 169 -39.51 25.71 10.68
C MET A 169 -38.75 25.25 9.44
N LYS A 170 -39.38 25.38 8.28
CA LYS A 170 -38.75 25.20 6.97
C LYS A 170 -38.58 26.58 6.33
N ASN A 171 -37.35 26.96 6.02
CA ASN A 171 -37.03 28.23 5.35
C ASN A 171 -36.05 28.00 4.18
N MET A 172 -35.45 29.07 3.64
CA MET A 172 -34.48 28.98 2.54
C MET A 172 -33.16 28.27 2.92
N ASP A 173 -32.81 28.25 4.21
CA ASP A 173 -31.58 27.60 4.72
C ASP A 173 -31.75 26.08 4.90
N GLY A 174 -33.00 25.60 5.01
CA GLY A 174 -33.31 24.17 4.98
C GLY A 174 -34.52 23.72 5.80
N LEU A 175 -34.59 22.42 6.02
CA LEU A 175 -35.52 21.76 6.94
C LEU A 175 -35.00 21.84 8.38
N TYR A 176 -35.91 22.07 9.34
CA TYR A 176 -35.62 22.15 10.79
C TYR A 176 -34.67 23.27 11.20
N VAL A 177 -34.87 24.47 10.67
CA VAL A 177 -34.16 25.66 11.15
C VAL A 177 -34.82 26.15 12.43
N GLU A 178 -34.01 26.49 13.43
CA GLU A 178 -34.47 27.03 14.71
C GLU A 178 -35.35 28.26 14.45
N CYS A 179 -36.58 28.22 14.98
CA CYS A 179 -37.49 29.34 14.93
C CYS A 179 -36.95 30.45 15.86
N LYS A 180 -36.03 31.29 15.36
CA LYS A 180 -35.54 32.49 16.09
C LYS A 180 -36.70 33.40 16.51
N ASP A 181 -37.81 33.31 15.79
CA ASP A 181 -39.04 34.08 16.02
C ASP A 181 -39.96 33.48 17.09
N PHE A 182 -39.65 32.34 17.72
CA PHE A 182 -40.48 31.81 18.81
C PHE A 182 -40.66 32.85 19.93
N TRP A 183 -39.59 33.58 20.28
CA TRP A 183 -39.65 34.67 21.26
C TRP A 183 -40.19 36.00 20.70
N ALA A 184 -40.21 36.18 19.37
CA ALA A 184 -40.82 37.35 18.73
C ALA A 184 -42.36 37.21 18.70
N THR A 185 -42.86 36.01 18.40
CA THR A 185 -44.30 35.67 18.42
C THR A 185 -44.89 35.76 19.83
N ILE A 186 -44.13 35.40 20.87
CA ILE A 186 -44.59 35.51 22.27
C ILE A 186 -44.62 36.98 22.74
N LYS A 187 -43.81 37.89 22.17
CA LYS A 187 -43.78 39.29 22.61
C LYS A 187 -45.06 40.07 22.29
N GLU A 188 -45.83 39.67 21.28
CA GLU A 188 -47.12 40.32 20.98
C GLU A 188 -48.20 39.96 22.01
N ASP A 189 -48.22 38.71 22.49
CA ASP A 189 -49.25 38.22 23.43
C ASP A 189 -49.03 38.65 24.89
N PHE A 190 -47.88 39.27 25.23
CA PHE A 190 -47.61 39.78 26.57
C PHE A 190 -47.88 41.28 26.76
N GLN A 191 -48.37 41.98 25.73
CA GLN A 191 -48.84 43.34 25.91
C GLN A 191 -50.31 43.36 26.39
N ILE A 192 -50.42 43.61 27.70
CA ILE A 192 -51.60 44.10 28.45
C ILE A 192 -52.52 43.00 29.00
N PHE A 193 -52.09 42.42 30.13
CA PHE A 193 -53.01 42.11 31.24
C PHE A 193 -52.65 42.99 32.44
N GLU A 194 -52.81 44.31 32.30
CA GLU A 194 -52.98 45.17 33.47
C GLU A 194 -54.40 45.00 34.00
N HIS A 195 -54.63 43.92 34.75
CA HIS A 195 -55.35 43.89 36.02
C HIS A 195 -55.84 42.48 36.35
N HIS A 196 -55.34 42.00 37.49
CA HIS A 196 -55.86 40.92 38.34
C HIS A 196 -55.38 39.46 38.12
N VAL A 197 -54.68 39.02 39.17
CA VAL A 197 -54.34 37.65 39.61
C VAL A 197 -53.16 36.97 38.90
N LEU A 198 -51.96 37.22 39.45
CA LEU A 198 -50.81 36.32 39.30
C LEU A 198 -51.15 34.94 39.87
N LYS A 199 -51.59 34.01 39.02
CA LYS A 199 -51.48 32.58 39.35
C LYS A 199 -50.00 32.21 39.23
N LYS A 200 -49.44 31.84 40.39
CA LYS A 200 -48.10 31.28 40.57
C LYS A 200 -47.87 30.16 39.54
N VAL A 201 -47.05 30.42 38.53
CA VAL A 201 -46.58 29.39 37.59
C VAL A 201 -45.49 28.60 38.30
N ASN A 202 -45.80 27.36 38.67
CA ASN A 202 -44.80 26.43 39.19
C ASN A 202 -43.95 25.93 38.02
N PHE A 203 -42.73 26.44 37.92
CA PHE A 203 -41.71 25.85 37.06
C PHE A 203 -41.29 24.50 37.64
N ASN A 204 -41.36 23.44 36.83
CA ASN A 204 -40.77 22.15 37.18
C ASN A 204 -39.25 22.32 37.27
N LEU A 205 -38.67 21.79 38.36
CA LEU A 205 -37.25 21.80 38.75
C LEU A 205 -36.22 21.46 37.65
N ARG A 206 -36.63 20.91 36.50
CA ARG A 206 -35.73 20.72 35.34
C ARG A 206 -35.45 21.96 34.50
N SER A 207 -36.18 23.05 34.69
CA SER A 207 -36.04 24.28 33.89
C SER A 207 -35.18 25.37 34.55
N SER A 208 -34.81 25.20 35.82
CA SER A 208 -33.92 26.14 36.54
C SER A 208 -32.42 25.88 36.27
N GLU A 209 -32.03 24.69 35.83
CA GLU A 209 -30.60 24.36 35.62
C GLU A 209 -30.00 24.97 34.35
N VAL A 210 -30.82 25.53 33.45
CA VAL A 210 -30.37 26.14 32.18
C VAL A 210 -30.12 27.65 32.33
N LEU A 211 -30.57 28.29 33.42
CA LEU A 211 -30.44 29.73 33.63
C LEU A 211 -29.27 30.12 34.55
N ASP A 212 -28.60 29.16 35.19
CA ASP A 212 -27.50 29.41 36.14
C ASP A 212 -26.09 29.20 35.58
N LYS A 213 -25.94 29.05 34.27
CA LYS A 213 -24.61 29.02 33.63
C LYS A 213 -24.50 30.12 32.59
N ASN A 214 -24.17 31.31 33.10
CA ASN A 214 -23.48 32.37 32.38
C ASN A 214 -22.22 31.84 31.67
#